data_AF-A0A1F2PED1-F1
#
_entry.id   AF-A0A1F2PED1-F1
#
_cell.length_a   1.000
_cell.length_b   1.000
_cell.length_c   1.000
_cell.angle_alpha   90.00
_cell.angle_beta   90.00
_cell.angle_gamma   90.00
#
_symmetry.space_group_name_H-M   'P 1'
#
loop_
_entity.id
_entity.type
_entity.pdbx_description
1 polymer ?
#
loop_
_entity_poly.entity_id
_entity_poly.type
_entity_poly.pdbx_seq_one_letter_code
_entity_poly.pdbx_strand_id
1 'polypeptide(L)'
;MKLNLHIIGDALAIEKTKIITDSSIEMELVNVRLLPDDPSQCEDQYLYLTDHQMSEAYWQHEKLSLIILSDDDAELKINHSWNVIVMAKKEQLWDVFEKVQDIFDDFNRWHEALTQAILNRQPIQQLLDLSAKVLNNPIALLDISFIMIAKSGNFPDQFNDPIWESVLYKGYGAVENIPQQYRNLSDLTIKERKPVLVPPLDETYQQRIICATLVQNQVPFANLAMTNLVSEFTVGQLSLVYHIQQLLEISLQLPKPAQNVNNDICYLISQLVQKKYVDPDLVKHFFAARKWDKDDPFFCVAFDLNSDITLSEYNHLVYLNHLREALPHAYTLFVDNRIVSICLCKYGMVSPETIVQMILPKLTKLSLCASVSLKQPGYEFLSAAMHQAEMALQLGRKKAVDQQFFTFKEVYAEYIVQVLSKDQDAYSLCHPIVQKIVKNQDQWSLELIHTLWIYLQNGKRISQTADKLFIHRNTLVNRLQSIEKILEIDFETIDDKDLDMLLISCFIVKTKLQLQ
;
A
#
# COMPACT_ATOMS: atom_id res chain seq x y z
N MET A 1 26.44 -9.02 23.75
CA MET A 1 25.04 -8.83 23.31
C MET A 1 24.12 -9.32 24.42
N LYS A 2 22.92 -8.72 24.54
CA LYS A 2 21.87 -9.23 25.43
C LYS A 2 20.98 -10.23 24.70
N LEU A 3 20.41 -11.18 25.41
CA LEU A 3 19.45 -12.17 24.89
C LEU A 3 18.08 -12.03 25.56
N ASN A 4 17.08 -12.74 25.05
CA ASN A 4 15.80 -12.98 25.72
C ASN A 4 15.54 -14.49 25.85
N LEU A 5 14.51 -14.86 26.62
CA LEU A 5 14.14 -16.26 26.84
C LEU A 5 13.79 -17.00 25.56
N HIS A 6 13.24 -16.31 24.55
CA HIS A 6 12.87 -16.95 23.29
C HIS A 6 14.09 -17.41 22.50
N ILE A 7 15.13 -16.56 22.39
CA ILE A 7 16.40 -16.95 21.74
C ILE A 7 17.06 -18.12 22.47
N ILE A 8 17.10 -18.07 23.81
CA ILE A 8 17.68 -19.13 24.63
C ILE A 8 16.88 -20.44 24.46
N GLY A 9 15.55 -20.36 24.49
CA GLY A 9 14.66 -21.50 24.28
C GLY A 9 14.83 -22.13 22.89
N ASP A 10 14.92 -21.32 21.84
CA ASP A 10 15.17 -21.78 20.47
C ASP A 10 16.52 -22.51 20.36
N ALA A 11 17.57 -21.97 20.99
CA ALA A 11 18.92 -22.55 20.95
C ALA A 11 19.05 -23.83 21.80
N LEU A 12 18.28 -23.95 22.88
CA LEU A 12 18.27 -25.15 23.72
C LEU A 12 17.66 -26.36 22.99
N ALA A 13 16.71 -26.17 22.07
CA ALA A 13 16.16 -27.22 21.18
C ALA A 13 15.72 -28.54 21.86
N ILE A 14 15.35 -28.54 23.15
CA ILE A 14 15.05 -29.76 23.92
C ILE A 14 13.56 -30.12 23.83
N GLU A 15 13.29 -31.40 23.57
CA GLU A 15 11.95 -32.00 23.62
C GLU A 15 11.30 -31.73 25.00
N LYS A 16 10.11 -31.11 24.99
CA LYS A 16 9.33 -30.68 26.18
C LYS A 16 9.88 -29.48 26.94
N THR A 17 10.24 -28.42 26.22
CA THR A 17 10.49 -27.10 26.82
C THR A 17 9.19 -26.31 26.87
N LYS A 18 8.69 -25.97 28.07
CA LYS A 18 7.55 -25.05 28.24
C LYS A 18 8.08 -23.67 28.55
N ILE A 19 7.88 -22.72 27.64
CA ILE A 19 8.24 -21.32 27.84
C ILE A 19 7.00 -20.56 28.31
N ILE A 20 7.09 -19.92 29.47
CA ILE A 20 6.08 -19.06 30.06
C ILE A 20 6.67 -17.66 30.11
N THR A 21 6.37 -16.87 29.09
CA THR A 21 6.87 -15.51 28.94
C THR A 21 5.91 -14.75 28.01
N ASP A 22 5.99 -13.43 28.00
CA ASP A 22 5.26 -12.63 27.04
C ASP A 22 5.86 -12.77 25.62
N SER A 23 5.21 -12.18 24.62
CA SER A 23 5.72 -12.19 23.25
C SER A 23 6.72 -11.06 22.98
N SER A 24 7.43 -10.56 24.00
CA SER A 24 8.39 -9.46 23.85
C SER A 24 9.61 -9.88 23.04
N ILE A 25 10.04 -8.99 22.13
CA ILE A 25 11.28 -9.13 21.35
C ILE A 25 12.47 -8.38 21.96
N GLU A 26 12.26 -7.67 23.07
CA GLU A 26 13.32 -6.93 23.75
C GLU A 26 14.31 -7.90 24.40
N MET A 27 15.60 -7.59 24.31
CA MET A 27 16.67 -8.43 24.83
C MET A 27 17.34 -7.77 26.02
N GLU A 28 17.13 -8.34 27.20
CA GLU A 28 17.53 -7.74 28.48
C GLU A 28 18.60 -8.54 29.23
N LEU A 29 18.74 -9.84 28.91
CA LEU A 29 19.56 -10.78 29.66
C LEU A 29 21.02 -10.71 29.24
N VAL A 30 21.92 -10.55 30.21
CA VAL A 30 23.36 -10.44 29.96
C VAL A 30 24.11 -11.75 30.19
N ASN A 31 23.60 -12.62 31.07
CA ASN A 31 24.22 -13.92 31.38
C ASN A 31 23.27 -14.83 32.19
N VAL A 32 23.72 -16.03 32.53
CA VAL A 32 23.09 -16.98 33.44
C VAL A 32 23.81 -17.05 34.79
N ARG A 33 23.04 -17.26 35.88
CA ARG A 33 23.51 -17.49 37.25
C ARG A 33 22.73 -18.65 37.87
N LEU A 34 23.28 -19.27 38.92
CA LEU A 34 22.48 -20.14 39.78
C LEU A 34 21.54 -19.27 40.63
N LEU A 35 20.33 -19.76 40.88
CA LEU A 35 19.41 -19.07 41.78
C LEU A 35 20.06 -18.96 43.18
N PRO A 36 20.25 -17.75 43.73
CA PRO A 36 20.81 -17.58 45.07
C PRO A 36 19.84 -18.10 46.14
N ASP A 37 20.27 -18.19 47.41
CA ASP A 37 19.34 -18.50 48.51
C ASP A 37 18.50 -17.27 48.92
N ASP A 38 19.06 -16.07 48.72
CA ASP A 38 18.46 -14.79 49.07
C ASP A 38 17.90 -14.09 47.82
N PRO A 39 16.57 -13.90 47.71
CA PRO A 39 15.95 -13.22 46.57
C PRO A 39 16.46 -11.80 46.31
N SER A 40 16.96 -11.10 47.34
CA SER A 40 17.47 -9.71 47.18
C SER A 40 18.74 -9.62 46.33
N GLN A 41 19.41 -10.76 46.09
CA GLN A 41 20.58 -10.87 45.21
C GLN A 41 20.20 -11.08 43.75
N CYS A 42 18.91 -11.18 43.44
CA CYS A 42 18.43 -11.29 42.08
C CYS A 42 18.44 -9.93 41.38
N GLU A 43 18.90 -9.94 40.13
CA GLU A 43 18.97 -8.79 39.24
C GLU A 43 18.23 -9.14 37.94
N ASP A 44 17.34 -8.26 37.47
CA ASP A 44 16.46 -8.51 36.31
C ASP A 44 17.19 -8.85 35.00
N GLN A 45 18.48 -8.46 34.89
CA GLN A 45 19.31 -8.67 33.71
C GLN A 45 19.95 -10.08 33.66
N TYR A 46 19.74 -10.94 34.66
CA TYR A 46 20.27 -12.31 34.65
C TYR A 46 19.17 -13.35 34.52
N LEU A 47 19.50 -14.44 33.83
CA LEU A 47 18.73 -15.67 33.83
C LEU A 47 19.17 -16.53 35.01
N TYR A 48 18.24 -17.00 35.83
CA TYR A 48 18.55 -17.83 36.99
C TYR A 48 18.17 -19.29 36.73
N LEU A 49 19.04 -20.22 37.06
CA LEU A 49 18.82 -21.66 36.91
C LEU A 49 18.62 -22.32 38.28
N THR A 50 17.62 -23.20 38.39
CA THR A 50 17.32 -23.99 39.61
C THR A 50 16.70 -25.36 39.28
N ASP A 51 16.99 -26.37 40.10
CA ASP A 51 16.31 -27.69 40.10
C ASP A 51 15.63 -27.99 41.46
N HIS A 52 15.52 -26.97 42.30
CA HIS A 52 14.97 -27.04 43.65
C HIS A 52 13.69 -26.22 43.79
N GLN A 53 12.87 -26.58 44.78
CA GLN A 53 11.69 -25.79 45.14
C GLN A 53 12.12 -24.41 45.65
N MET A 54 11.58 -23.36 45.04
CA MET A 54 11.85 -21.97 45.43
C MET A 54 11.22 -21.65 46.78
N SER A 55 11.92 -20.86 47.60
CA SER A 55 11.40 -20.39 48.89
C SER A 55 10.23 -19.42 48.69
N GLU A 56 9.34 -19.31 49.69
CA GLU A 56 8.20 -18.39 49.59
C GLU A 56 8.60 -16.91 49.48
N ALA A 57 9.83 -16.58 49.87
CA ALA A 57 10.37 -15.22 49.78
C ALA A 57 10.47 -14.73 48.32
N TYR A 58 10.63 -15.65 47.36
CA TYR A 58 10.67 -15.30 45.94
C TYR A 58 9.35 -14.75 45.41
N TRP A 59 8.19 -15.14 45.98
CA TRP A 59 6.89 -14.68 45.48
C TRP A 59 6.67 -13.17 45.59
N GLN A 60 7.49 -12.47 46.38
CA GLN A 60 7.49 -11.00 46.47
C GLN A 60 8.33 -10.33 45.37
N HIS A 61 9.13 -11.08 44.62
CA HIS A 61 9.97 -10.54 43.55
C HIS A 61 9.10 -10.24 42.31
N GLU A 62 9.13 -9.00 41.86
CA GLU A 62 8.22 -8.48 40.84
C GLU A 62 8.49 -9.11 39.46
N LYS A 63 9.77 -9.22 39.07
CA LYS A 63 10.20 -9.75 37.78
C LYS A 63 11.36 -10.72 37.97
N LEU A 64 11.31 -11.88 37.35
CA LEU A 64 12.41 -12.86 37.34
C LEU A 64 12.44 -13.58 36.00
N SER A 65 13.66 -13.90 35.55
CA SER A 65 13.90 -14.76 34.39
C SER A 65 14.52 -16.07 34.89
N LEU A 66 13.86 -17.20 34.65
CA LEU A 66 14.20 -18.48 35.24
C LEU A 66 14.28 -19.62 34.22
N ILE A 67 15.17 -20.57 34.49
CA ILE A 67 15.09 -21.94 33.97
C ILE A 67 14.89 -22.86 35.16
N ILE A 68 13.84 -23.69 35.12
CA ILE A 68 13.47 -24.62 36.19
C ILE A 68 13.55 -26.05 35.66
N LEU A 69 14.36 -26.89 36.31
CA LEU A 69 14.40 -28.33 36.07
C LEU A 69 13.40 -29.05 36.97
N SER A 70 12.34 -29.60 36.38
CA SER A 70 11.26 -30.28 37.10
C SER A 70 10.96 -31.68 36.55
N ASP A 71 10.63 -32.62 37.41
CA ASP A 71 10.13 -33.96 37.04
C ASP A 71 8.61 -33.95 36.75
N ASP A 72 7.88 -32.97 37.28
CA ASP A 72 6.41 -32.82 37.15
C ASP A 72 6.03 -31.47 36.53
N ASP A 73 5.33 -31.52 35.40
CA ASP A 73 4.79 -30.32 34.71
C ASP A 73 3.50 -29.78 35.36
N ALA A 74 2.86 -30.56 36.24
CA ALA A 74 1.45 -30.37 36.59
C ALA A 74 1.15 -29.34 37.69
N GLU A 75 2.13 -28.90 38.50
CA GLU A 75 1.84 -28.07 39.70
C GLU A 75 2.86 -26.97 40.04
N LEU A 76 3.67 -26.51 39.07
CA LEU A 76 4.54 -25.35 39.31
C LEU A 76 3.69 -24.08 39.44
N LYS A 77 3.52 -23.56 40.66
CA LYS A 77 3.03 -22.20 40.89
C LYS A 77 4.07 -21.25 40.30
N ILE A 78 3.70 -20.48 39.29
CA ILE A 78 4.59 -19.50 38.65
C ILE A 78 3.89 -18.15 38.72
N ASN A 79 4.62 -17.11 39.16
CA ASN A 79 4.08 -15.76 39.11
C ASN A 79 3.90 -15.34 37.65
N HIS A 80 2.72 -14.80 37.31
CA HIS A 80 2.40 -14.38 35.95
C HIS A 80 3.33 -13.28 35.39
N SER A 81 4.05 -12.56 36.26
CA SER A 81 5.03 -11.55 35.87
C SER A 81 6.45 -12.10 35.62
N TRP A 82 6.68 -13.40 35.83
CA TRP A 82 7.98 -14.03 35.59
C TRP A 82 8.08 -14.61 34.18
N ASN A 83 9.31 -14.68 33.70
CA ASN A 83 9.71 -15.28 32.45
C ASN A 83 10.40 -16.61 32.77
N VAL A 84 9.78 -17.75 32.43
CA VAL A 84 10.23 -19.07 32.89
C VAL A 84 10.35 -20.05 31.73
N ILE A 85 11.47 -20.77 31.66
CA ILE A 85 11.64 -21.97 30.87
C ILE A 85 11.56 -23.17 31.81
N VAL A 86 10.60 -24.07 31.60
CA VAL A 86 10.51 -25.33 32.33
C VAL A 86 11.07 -26.45 31.47
N MET A 87 12.01 -27.21 32.04
CA MET A 87 12.71 -28.31 31.40
C MET A 87 12.58 -29.58 32.25
N ALA A 88 12.48 -30.73 31.60
CA ALA A 88 12.42 -32.01 32.29
C ALA A 88 13.75 -32.28 33.05
N LYS A 89 13.67 -32.77 34.29
CA LYS A 89 14.85 -33.12 35.12
C LYS A 89 15.54 -34.42 34.67
N LYS A 90 15.79 -34.55 33.38
CA LYS A 90 16.61 -35.62 32.78
C LYS A 90 18.09 -35.25 32.74
N GLU A 91 18.41 -33.96 32.77
CA GLU A 91 19.77 -33.41 32.71
C GLU A 91 20.19 -32.89 34.09
N GLN A 92 21.50 -32.89 34.38
CA GLN A 92 22.00 -32.29 35.62
C GLN A 92 21.95 -30.76 35.51
N LEU A 93 21.75 -30.09 36.65
CA LEU A 93 21.74 -28.62 36.74
C LEU A 93 22.98 -27.99 36.08
N TRP A 94 24.15 -28.58 36.34
CA TRP A 94 25.42 -28.10 35.79
C TRP A 94 25.50 -28.25 34.28
N ASP A 95 24.98 -29.33 33.69
CA ASP A 95 24.98 -29.53 32.24
C ASP A 95 24.14 -28.46 31.54
N VAL A 96 22.97 -28.12 32.10
CA VAL A 96 22.10 -27.07 31.57
C VAL A 96 22.74 -25.70 31.74
N PHE A 97 23.40 -25.46 32.87
CA PHE A 97 24.14 -24.22 33.12
C PHE A 97 25.24 -23.99 32.06
N GLU A 98 26.06 -25.01 31.79
CA GLU A 98 27.12 -24.95 30.77
C GLU A 98 26.52 -24.70 29.37
N LYS A 99 25.47 -25.43 28.98
CA LYS A 99 24.77 -25.20 27.70
C LYS A 99 24.29 -23.75 27.53
N VAL A 100 23.71 -23.18 28.58
CA VAL A 100 23.21 -21.80 28.53
C VAL A 100 24.38 -20.80 28.47
N GLN A 101 25.49 -21.05 29.15
CA GLN A 101 26.70 -20.24 29.00
C GLN A 101 27.25 -20.31 27.58
N ASP A 102 27.33 -21.49 26.99
CA ASP A 102 27.76 -21.68 25.59
C ASP A 102 26.86 -20.89 24.62
N ILE A 103 25.54 -20.88 24.85
CA ILE A 103 24.60 -20.06 24.08
C ILE A 103 24.95 -18.57 24.18
N PHE A 104 25.16 -18.04 25.39
CA PHE A 104 25.57 -16.63 25.55
C PHE A 104 26.88 -16.34 24.82
N ASP A 105 27.87 -17.22 24.95
CA ASP A 105 29.18 -17.07 24.33
C ASP A 105 29.11 -17.12 22.81
N ASP A 106 28.32 -18.02 22.23
CA ASP A 106 28.11 -18.12 20.78
C ASP A 106 27.50 -16.84 20.20
N PHE A 107 26.43 -16.34 20.81
CA PHE A 107 25.80 -15.09 20.36
C PHE A 107 26.70 -13.87 20.61
N ASN A 108 27.49 -13.86 21.68
CA ASN A 108 28.48 -12.82 21.92
C ASN A 108 29.57 -12.81 20.84
N ARG A 109 30.14 -13.97 20.50
CA ARG A 109 31.13 -14.13 19.43
C ARG A 109 30.57 -13.69 18.08
N TRP A 110 29.34 -14.10 17.75
CA TRP A 110 28.66 -13.68 16.53
C TRP A 110 28.48 -12.16 16.48
N HIS A 111 27.97 -11.57 17.56
CA HIS A 111 27.73 -10.14 17.65
C HIS A 111 29.01 -9.31 17.54
N GLU A 112 30.10 -9.77 18.17
CA GLU A 112 31.41 -9.16 18.05
C GLU A 112 31.90 -9.22 16.60
N ALA A 113 31.82 -10.38 15.95
CA ALA A 113 32.22 -10.54 14.55
C ALA A 113 31.45 -9.60 13.61
N LEU A 114 30.12 -9.50 13.77
CA LEU A 114 29.28 -8.60 12.97
C LEU A 114 29.62 -7.13 13.25
N THR A 115 29.77 -6.74 14.51
CA THR A 115 30.10 -5.37 14.89
C THR A 115 31.49 -4.95 14.39
N GLN A 116 32.48 -5.85 14.46
CA GLN A 116 33.81 -5.63 13.89
C GLN A 116 33.76 -5.49 12.36
N ALA A 117 32.95 -6.30 11.67
CA ALA A 117 32.76 -6.17 10.22
C ALA A 117 32.13 -4.81 9.86
N ILE A 118 31.17 -4.34 10.66
CA ILE A 118 30.55 -3.01 10.51
C ILE A 118 31.59 -1.89 10.71
N LEU A 119 32.37 -1.93 11.79
CA LEU A 119 33.40 -0.94 12.08
C LEU A 119 34.46 -0.88 10.98
N ASN A 120 34.82 -2.04 10.42
CA ASN A 120 35.76 -2.17 9.31
C ASN A 120 35.14 -1.87 7.94
N ARG A 121 33.87 -1.44 7.88
CA ARG A 121 33.14 -1.08 6.65
C ARG A 121 33.16 -2.19 5.60
N GLN A 122 33.00 -3.44 6.04
CA GLN A 122 32.92 -4.57 5.13
C GLN A 122 31.73 -4.43 4.17
N PRO A 123 31.80 -5.03 2.95
CA PRO A 123 30.70 -4.99 1.99
C PRO A 123 29.39 -5.52 2.57
N ILE A 124 28.25 -4.94 2.14
CA ILE A 124 26.93 -5.31 2.66
C ILE A 124 26.60 -6.80 2.53
N GLN A 125 27.09 -7.46 1.47
CA GLN A 125 26.96 -8.91 1.31
C GLN A 125 27.60 -9.67 2.47
N GLN A 126 28.80 -9.28 2.91
CA GLN A 126 29.48 -9.94 4.03
C GLN A 126 28.78 -9.69 5.36
N LEU A 127 28.24 -8.48 5.57
CA LEU A 127 27.43 -8.19 6.75
C LEU A 127 26.18 -9.09 6.79
N LEU A 128 25.48 -9.22 5.66
CA LEU A 128 24.32 -10.07 5.53
C LEU A 128 24.67 -11.57 5.71
N ASP A 129 25.83 -12.00 5.22
CA ASP A 129 26.34 -13.37 5.42
C ASP A 129 26.63 -13.68 6.89
N LEU A 130 27.15 -12.70 7.65
CA LEU A 130 27.31 -12.85 9.10
C LEU A 130 25.95 -12.86 9.81
N SER A 131 25.03 -11.99 9.41
CA SER A 131 23.66 -11.95 9.96
C SER A 131 22.91 -13.27 9.76
N ALA A 132 23.02 -13.90 8.59
CA ALA A 132 22.32 -15.14 8.29
C ALA A 132 22.76 -16.35 9.13
N LYS A 133 23.92 -16.31 9.80
CA LYS A 133 24.43 -17.44 10.62
C LYS A 133 23.58 -17.76 11.84
N VAL A 134 22.83 -16.79 12.35
CA VAL A 134 21.94 -16.97 13.52
C VAL A 134 20.47 -17.11 13.11
N LEU A 135 20.18 -17.09 11.81
CA LEU A 135 18.83 -17.17 11.28
C LEU A 135 18.58 -18.56 10.68
N ASN A 136 17.41 -19.12 10.96
CA ASN A 136 17.04 -20.44 10.43
C ASN A 136 16.60 -20.37 8.96
N ASN A 137 16.15 -19.20 8.51
CA ASN A 137 15.66 -18.96 7.17
C ASN A 137 16.56 -18.00 6.40
N PRO A 138 16.64 -18.11 5.05
CA PRO A 138 17.33 -17.14 4.22
C PRO A 138 16.76 -15.73 4.39
N ILE A 139 17.64 -14.75 4.21
CA ILE A 139 17.33 -13.32 4.35
C ILE A 139 17.75 -12.58 3.09
N ALA A 140 16.91 -11.66 2.65
CA ALA A 140 17.21 -10.70 1.59
C ALA A 140 17.33 -9.29 2.17
N LEU A 141 18.25 -8.52 1.61
CA LEU A 141 18.25 -7.07 1.69
C LEU A 141 17.73 -6.51 0.37
N LEU A 142 16.67 -5.73 0.45
CA LEU A 142 16.00 -5.10 -0.68
C LEU A 142 16.11 -3.58 -0.56
N ASP A 143 16.07 -2.86 -1.68
CA ASP A 143 15.94 -1.41 -1.65
C ASP A 143 14.52 -0.97 -1.24
N ILE A 144 14.28 0.35 -1.19
CA ILE A 144 12.95 0.92 -0.89
C ILE A 144 11.87 0.59 -1.93
N SER A 145 12.26 0.09 -3.11
CA SER A 145 11.36 -0.36 -4.17
C SER A 145 11.23 -1.89 -4.21
N PHE A 146 11.72 -2.60 -3.18
CA PHE A 146 11.76 -4.05 -3.05
C PHE A 146 12.59 -4.77 -4.14
N ILE A 147 13.56 -4.07 -4.75
CA ILE A 147 14.56 -4.67 -5.65
C ILE A 147 15.67 -5.30 -4.82
N MET A 148 16.13 -6.49 -5.19
CA MET A 148 17.18 -7.20 -4.43
C MET A 148 18.53 -6.48 -4.50
N ILE A 149 19.11 -6.18 -3.34
CA ILE A 149 20.48 -5.67 -3.19
C ILE A 149 21.43 -6.83 -2.89
N ALA A 150 21.07 -7.67 -1.91
CA ALA A 150 21.86 -8.79 -1.43
C ALA A 150 20.96 -9.88 -0.85
N LYS A 151 21.47 -11.09 -0.75
CA LYS A 151 20.79 -12.22 -0.10
C LYS A 151 21.79 -13.12 0.61
N SER A 152 21.38 -13.79 1.68
CA SER A 152 22.19 -14.79 2.35
C SER A 152 21.35 -15.88 3.04
N GLY A 153 22.01 -16.91 3.55
CA GLY A 153 21.39 -18.10 4.15
C GLY A 153 21.23 -19.27 3.18
N ASN A 154 20.72 -20.38 3.72
CA ASN A 154 20.66 -21.66 3.03
C ASN A 154 19.33 -21.84 2.28
N PHE A 155 19.40 -21.92 0.96
CA PHE A 155 18.25 -22.22 0.11
C PHE A 155 18.20 -23.73 -0.17
N PRO A 156 17.05 -24.39 0.02
CA PRO A 156 16.85 -25.76 -0.46
C PRO A 156 17.06 -25.85 -1.98
N ASP A 157 17.58 -26.98 -2.48
CA ASP A 157 17.79 -27.19 -3.93
C ASP A 157 16.50 -27.05 -4.73
N GLN A 158 15.37 -27.41 -4.12
CA GLN A 158 14.03 -27.22 -4.65
C GLN A 158 13.16 -26.61 -3.55
N PHE A 159 12.55 -25.48 -3.85
CA PHE A 159 11.57 -24.85 -2.99
C PHE A 159 10.42 -24.29 -3.84
N ASN A 160 9.25 -24.12 -3.23
CA ASN A 160 8.08 -23.50 -3.85
C ASN A 160 7.70 -22.30 -2.98
N ASP A 161 8.28 -21.13 -3.31
CA ASP A 161 8.03 -19.88 -2.60
C ASP A 161 7.89 -18.76 -3.63
N PRO A 162 6.66 -18.30 -3.91
CA PRO A 162 6.41 -17.29 -4.94
C PRO A 162 7.11 -15.95 -4.67
N ILE A 163 7.42 -15.65 -3.41
CA ILE A 163 8.14 -14.43 -3.03
C ILE A 163 9.59 -14.59 -3.44
N TRP A 164 10.26 -15.66 -3.00
CA TRP A 164 11.65 -15.92 -3.39
C TRP A 164 11.80 -16.13 -4.89
N GLU A 165 10.88 -16.85 -5.55
CA GLU A 165 10.88 -16.99 -7.00
C GLU A 165 10.80 -15.63 -7.71
N SER A 166 9.91 -14.73 -7.26
CA SER A 166 9.83 -13.39 -7.85
C SER A 166 11.13 -12.61 -7.67
N VAL A 167 11.67 -12.58 -6.45
CA VAL A 167 12.85 -11.78 -6.16
C VAL A 167 14.08 -12.35 -6.89
N LEU A 168 14.23 -13.68 -6.97
CA LEU A 168 15.38 -14.34 -7.61
C LEU A 168 15.31 -14.31 -9.14
N TYR A 169 14.14 -14.52 -9.75
CA TYR A 169 14.03 -14.59 -11.21
C TYR A 169 13.66 -13.26 -11.86
N LYS A 170 12.87 -12.41 -11.20
CA LYS A 170 12.40 -11.12 -11.73
C LYS A 170 13.18 -9.92 -11.18
N GLY A 171 13.92 -10.10 -10.08
CA GLY A 171 14.74 -9.07 -9.46
C GLY A 171 14.00 -8.15 -8.48
N TYR A 172 12.70 -8.36 -8.26
CA TYR A 172 11.89 -7.55 -7.34
C TYR A 172 10.83 -8.37 -6.60
N GLY A 173 10.41 -7.88 -5.43
CA GLY A 173 9.36 -8.47 -4.61
C GLY A 173 7.98 -8.37 -5.25
N ALA A 174 7.26 -9.50 -5.31
CA ALA A 174 5.90 -9.58 -5.82
C ALA A 174 4.89 -9.10 -4.78
N VAL A 175 4.62 -7.79 -4.70
CA VAL A 175 3.65 -7.20 -3.75
C VAL A 175 2.24 -7.77 -3.94
N GLU A 176 1.91 -8.22 -5.15
CA GLU A 176 0.68 -8.95 -5.44
C GLU A 176 0.45 -10.16 -4.53
N ASN A 177 1.53 -10.83 -4.10
CA ASN A 177 1.49 -12.02 -3.27
C ASN A 177 1.31 -11.69 -1.79
N ILE A 178 1.49 -10.42 -1.39
CA ILE A 178 1.32 -9.97 -0.01
C ILE A 178 -0.17 -9.68 0.24
N PRO A 179 -0.76 -10.09 1.39
CA PRO A 179 -2.16 -9.85 1.66
C PRO A 179 -2.43 -8.36 1.66
N GLN A 180 -3.59 -7.96 1.12
CA GLN A 180 -3.87 -6.56 0.82
C GLN A 180 -3.63 -5.65 2.03
N GLN A 181 -4.08 -6.06 3.22
CA GLN A 181 -3.93 -5.34 4.50
C GLN A 181 -2.47 -5.13 4.98
N TYR A 182 -1.51 -5.84 4.38
CA TYR A 182 -0.07 -5.71 4.64
C TYR A 182 0.71 -5.17 3.43
N ARG A 183 0.08 -4.73 2.34
CA ARG A 183 0.82 -4.14 1.22
C ARG A 183 1.45 -2.78 1.54
N ASN A 184 1.14 -2.21 2.70
CA ASN A 184 1.78 -1.05 3.31
C ASN A 184 2.88 -1.44 4.33
N LEU A 185 3.54 -2.60 4.16
CA LEU A 185 4.59 -3.11 5.06
C LEU A 185 5.68 -2.08 5.40
N SER A 186 6.09 -1.27 4.43
CA SER A 186 7.06 -0.20 4.66
C SER A 186 6.52 0.83 5.64
N ASP A 187 5.27 1.28 5.50
CA ASP A 187 4.63 2.20 6.46
C ASP A 187 4.52 1.57 7.86
N LEU A 188 4.11 0.30 7.94
CA LEU A 188 3.96 -0.42 9.20
C LEU A 188 5.30 -0.54 9.94
N THR A 189 6.33 -1.01 9.26
CA THR A 189 7.67 -1.22 9.87
C THR A 189 8.37 0.10 10.21
N ILE A 190 8.17 1.17 9.41
CA ILE A 190 8.68 2.51 9.73
C ILE A 190 8.00 3.06 10.97
N LYS A 191 6.67 2.93 11.07
CA LYS A 191 5.87 3.43 12.18
C LYS A 191 6.22 2.71 13.49
N GLU A 192 6.22 1.38 13.46
CA GLU A 192 6.46 0.56 14.66
C GLU A 192 7.94 0.50 15.06
N ARG A 193 8.86 0.88 14.14
CA ARG A 193 10.32 0.79 14.34
C ARG A 193 10.81 -0.62 14.73
N LYS A 194 10.04 -1.64 14.36
CA LYS A 194 10.27 -3.05 14.68
C LYS A 194 9.92 -3.93 13.46
N PRO A 195 10.45 -5.15 13.37
CA PRO A 195 10.07 -6.09 12.32
C PRO A 195 8.59 -6.44 12.43
N VAL A 196 7.91 -6.54 11.29
CA VAL A 196 6.52 -6.96 11.18
C VAL A 196 6.48 -8.39 10.69
N LEU A 197 5.76 -9.24 11.44
CA LEU A 197 5.41 -10.60 11.03
C LEU A 197 4.07 -10.57 10.28
N VAL A 198 4.10 -10.92 9.00
CA VAL A 198 2.92 -11.06 8.15
C VAL A 198 2.37 -12.48 8.33
N PRO A 199 1.07 -12.65 8.63
CA PRO A 199 0.43 -13.96 8.70
C PRO A 199 0.38 -14.64 7.33
N PRO A 200 0.04 -15.94 7.27
CA PRO A 200 -0.12 -16.67 6.01
C PRO A 200 -1.05 -15.97 5.01
N LEU A 201 -0.75 -16.13 3.72
CA LEU A 201 -1.32 -15.32 2.64
C LEU A 201 -2.78 -15.71 2.33
N ASP A 202 -3.06 -17.01 2.37
CA ASP A 202 -4.37 -17.67 2.31
C ASP A 202 -4.23 -19.17 2.70
N GLU A 203 -5.29 -19.98 2.59
CA GLU A 203 -5.24 -21.43 2.90
C GLU A 203 -4.20 -22.19 2.06
N THR A 204 -3.90 -21.68 0.85
CA THR A 204 -3.01 -22.29 -0.14
C THR A 204 -1.54 -21.94 0.13
N TYR A 205 -1.26 -20.74 0.64
CA TYR A 205 0.07 -20.25 0.91
C TYR A 205 0.29 -20.01 2.41
N GLN A 206 0.79 -21.05 3.07
CA GLN A 206 1.12 -21.04 4.50
C GLN A 206 2.39 -20.25 4.84
N GLN A 207 3.02 -19.61 3.85
CA GLN A 207 4.23 -18.83 4.04
C GLN A 207 3.95 -17.53 4.80
N ARG A 208 4.72 -17.31 5.85
CA ARG A 208 4.76 -16.07 6.63
C ARG A 208 5.94 -15.24 6.17
N ILE A 209 5.88 -13.94 6.40
CA ILE A 209 6.96 -13.01 6.02
C ILE A 209 7.40 -12.25 7.27
N ILE A 210 8.70 -12.13 7.51
CA ILE A 210 9.24 -11.07 8.37
C ILE A 210 9.79 -9.97 7.47
N CYS A 211 9.36 -8.73 7.71
CA CYS A 211 9.89 -7.55 7.05
C CYS A 211 10.35 -6.53 8.09
N ALA A 212 11.52 -5.92 7.89
CA ALA A 212 12.03 -4.84 8.74
C ALA A 212 12.66 -3.74 7.87
N THR A 213 12.10 -2.53 7.90
CA THR A 213 12.66 -1.38 7.18
C THR A 213 13.87 -0.82 7.92
N LEU A 214 14.99 -0.68 7.22
CA LEU A 214 16.17 0.03 7.71
C LEU A 214 16.03 1.53 7.45
N VAL A 215 16.26 2.33 8.48
CA VAL A 215 16.06 3.78 8.45
C VAL A 215 17.26 4.49 9.06
N GLN A 216 17.72 5.55 8.41
CA GLN A 216 18.78 6.42 8.91
C GLN A 216 18.32 7.88 8.86
N ASN A 217 18.48 8.63 9.96
CA ASN A 217 18.02 10.02 10.06
C ASN A 217 16.55 10.21 9.64
N GLN A 218 15.67 9.29 10.06
CA GLN A 218 14.24 9.24 9.68
C GLN A 218 13.95 8.94 8.20
N VAL A 219 14.97 8.69 7.36
CA VAL A 219 14.80 8.33 5.96
C VAL A 219 14.95 6.81 5.79
N PRO A 220 13.91 6.09 5.35
CA PRO A 220 14.03 4.67 5.02
C PRO A 220 14.92 4.50 3.79
N PHE A 221 15.75 3.46 3.78
CA PHE A 221 16.71 3.24 2.70
C PHE A 221 16.76 1.80 2.18
N ALA A 222 16.30 0.82 2.95
CA ALA A 222 16.28 -0.58 2.56
C ALA A 222 15.28 -1.38 3.42
N ASN A 223 14.98 -2.60 3.00
CA ASN A 223 14.14 -3.54 3.70
C ASN A 223 14.89 -4.86 3.89
N LEU A 224 14.95 -5.37 5.13
CA LEU A 224 15.24 -6.78 5.38
C LEU A 224 13.95 -7.59 5.22
N ALA A 225 13.99 -8.66 4.45
CA ALA A 225 12.84 -9.51 4.22
C ALA A 225 13.23 -10.99 4.21
N MET A 226 12.36 -11.83 4.78
CA MET A 226 12.50 -13.28 4.78
C MET A 226 11.14 -13.98 4.84
N THR A 227 11.09 -15.22 4.36
CA THR A 227 9.95 -16.12 4.52
C THR A 227 10.32 -17.31 5.41
N ASN A 228 9.34 -18.02 5.96
CA ASN A 228 9.53 -19.29 6.68
C ASN A 228 9.85 -20.45 5.71
N LEU A 229 10.83 -20.24 4.83
CA LEU A 229 11.18 -21.16 3.74
C LEU A 229 11.70 -22.51 4.23
N VAL A 230 12.50 -22.50 5.29
CA VAL A 230 13.20 -23.66 5.85
C VAL A 230 12.57 -24.09 7.17
N SER A 231 12.20 -23.14 8.03
CA SER A 231 11.55 -23.40 9.31
C SER A 231 10.51 -22.33 9.67
N GLU A 232 9.57 -22.68 10.53
CA GLU A 232 8.64 -21.71 11.13
C GLU A 232 9.37 -20.59 11.87
N PHE A 233 8.72 -19.41 11.92
CA PHE A 233 9.23 -18.28 12.68
C PHE A 233 8.87 -18.38 14.16
N THR A 234 9.89 -18.21 15.00
CA THR A 234 9.76 -18.09 16.45
C THR A 234 9.91 -16.62 16.87
N VAL A 235 9.53 -16.29 18.12
CA VAL A 235 9.78 -14.96 18.69
C VAL A 235 11.29 -14.70 18.83
N GLY A 236 12.10 -15.73 19.06
CA GLY A 236 13.55 -15.61 19.11
C GLY A 236 14.14 -15.20 17.75
N GLN A 237 13.68 -15.81 16.65
CA GLN A 237 14.04 -15.40 15.29
C GLN A 237 13.62 -13.95 15.00
N LEU A 238 12.42 -13.52 15.43
CA LEU A 238 11.97 -12.14 15.30
C LEU A 238 12.87 -11.15 16.08
N SER A 239 13.30 -11.54 17.28
CA SER A 239 14.22 -10.77 18.13
C SER A 239 15.60 -10.61 17.47
N LEU A 240 16.11 -11.67 16.84
CA LEU A 240 17.37 -11.64 16.10
C LEU A 240 17.29 -10.73 14.87
N VAL A 241 16.19 -10.79 14.11
CA VAL A 241 15.97 -9.88 12.96
C VAL A 241 15.91 -8.42 13.42
N TYR A 242 15.26 -8.14 14.56
CA TYR A 242 15.21 -6.79 15.14
C TYR A 242 16.61 -6.29 15.52
N HIS A 243 17.42 -7.13 16.15
CA HIS A 243 18.81 -6.77 16.47
C HIS A 243 19.66 -6.52 15.23
N ILE A 244 19.51 -7.37 14.21
CA ILE A 244 20.21 -7.22 12.92
C ILE A 244 19.79 -5.91 12.25
N GLN A 245 18.50 -5.57 12.26
CA GLN A 245 17.99 -4.28 11.77
C GLN A 245 18.74 -3.12 12.45
N GLN A 246 18.81 -3.11 13.79
CA GLN A 246 19.48 -2.05 14.55
C GLN A 246 20.98 -1.94 14.20
N LEU A 247 21.68 -3.07 14.07
CA LEU A 247 23.10 -3.07 13.70
C LEU A 247 23.34 -2.57 12.28
N LEU A 248 22.52 -2.99 11.32
CA LEU A 248 22.68 -2.59 9.93
C LEU A 248 22.34 -1.12 9.70
N GLU A 249 21.38 -0.55 10.44
CA GLU A 249 21.08 0.89 10.44
C GLU A 249 22.29 1.75 10.82
N ILE A 250 23.14 1.27 11.73
CA ILE A 250 24.38 1.94 12.14
C ILE A 250 25.46 1.83 11.05
N SER A 251 25.54 0.68 10.37
CA SER A 251 26.61 0.37 9.42
C SER A 251 26.52 1.12 8.09
N LEU A 252 25.30 1.44 7.66
CA LEU A 252 25.03 1.88 6.30
C LEU A 252 25.01 3.40 6.21
N GLN A 253 26.16 4.01 5.93
CA GLN A 253 26.19 5.24 5.14
C GLN A 253 25.98 4.83 3.68
N LEU A 254 24.76 4.42 3.32
CA LEU A 254 24.52 4.10 1.91
C LEU A 254 24.75 5.36 1.07
N PRO A 255 25.33 5.20 -0.13
CA PRO A 255 25.23 6.24 -1.13
C PRO A 255 23.74 6.60 -1.23
N LYS A 256 23.42 7.89 -1.12
CA LYS A 256 22.08 8.40 -1.42
C LYS A 256 21.63 7.69 -2.70
N PRO A 257 20.41 7.12 -2.76
CA PRO A 257 19.92 6.49 -3.99
C PRO A 257 20.25 7.45 -5.12
N ALA A 258 21.00 6.97 -6.11
CA ALA A 258 21.50 7.78 -7.21
C ALA A 258 20.32 8.65 -7.66
N GLN A 259 20.49 9.98 -7.59
CA GLN A 259 19.46 10.93 -7.98
C GLN A 259 19.08 10.57 -9.42
N ASN A 260 18.01 9.79 -9.56
CA ASN A 260 17.62 9.23 -10.83
C ASN A 260 17.29 10.41 -11.74
N VAL A 261 17.75 10.38 -12.98
CA VAL A 261 17.42 11.38 -14.03
C VAL A 261 15.90 11.49 -14.28
N ASN A 262 15.11 10.55 -13.74
CA ASN A 262 13.65 10.60 -13.67
C ASN A 262 13.10 11.55 -12.58
N ASN A 263 13.85 11.90 -11.53
CA ASN A 263 13.39 12.85 -10.53
C ASN A 263 13.21 14.26 -11.10
N ASP A 264 14.01 14.67 -12.08
CA ASP A 264 13.93 16.01 -12.67
C ASP A 264 12.63 16.23 -13.44
N ILE A 265 12.19 15.24 -14.23
CA ILE A 265 10.90 15.32 -14.95
C ILE A 265 9.73 15.18 -13.98
N CYS A 266 9.81 14.30 -12.97
CA CYS A 266 8.78 14.20 -11.94
C CYS A 266 8.63 15.52 -11.15
N TYR A 267 9.75 16.18 -10.83
CA TYR A 267 9.77 17.49 -10.19
C TYR A 267 9.17 18.56 -11.10
N LEU A 268 9.56 18.61 -12.37
CA LEU A 268 9.00 19.55 -13.34
C LEU A 268 7.48 19.37 -13.49
N ILE A 269 7.03 18.13 -13.68
CA ILE A 269 5.60 17.80 -13.78
C ILE A 269 4.89 18.21 -12.50
N SER A 270 5.44 17.92 -11.32
CA SER A 270 4.81 18.32 -10.05
C SER A 270 4.69 19.84 -9.91
N GLN A 271 5.70 20.62 -10.35
CA GLN A 271 5.59 22.09 -10.38
C GLN A 271 4.48 22.57 -11.33
N LEU A 272 4.42 22.00 -12.54
CA LEU A 272 3.41 22.35 -13.54
C LEU A 272 1.98 22.03 -13.06
N VAL A 273 1.81 20.88 -12.40
CA VAL A 273 0.52 20.42 -11.86
C VAL A 273 0.04 21.31 -10.74
N GLN A 274 0.97 21.71 -9.86
CA GLN A 274 0.72 22.67 -8.78
C GLN A 274 0.53 24.12 -9.28
N LYS A 275 0.50 24.32 -10.61
CA LYS A 275 0.37 25.62 -11.27
C LYS A 275 1.41 26.64 -10.81
N LYS A 276 2.58 26.15 -10.38
CA LYS A 276 3.72 27.01 -10.06
C LYS A 276 4.33 27.52 -11.36
N TYR A 277 4.81 28.76 -11.33
CA TYR A 277 5.48 29.32 -12.49
C TYR A 277 6.79 28.55 -12.74
N VAL A 278 6.92 28.05 -13.97
CA VAL A 278 8.16 27.49 -14.50
C VAL A 278 8.43 28.18 -15.83
N ASP A 279 9.68 28.55 -16.06
CA ASP A 279 10.10 29.16 -17.32
C ASP A 279 9.69 28.28 -18.53
N PRO A 280 8.89 28.79 -19.48
CA PRO A 280 8.45 28.03 -20.64
C PRO A 280 9.59 27.47 -21.50
N ASP A 281 10.73 28.15 -21.60
CA ASP A 281 11.88 27.68 -22.36
C ASP A 281 12.55 26.49 -21.68
N LEU A 282 12.58 26.51 -20.34
CA LEU A 282 13.05 25.39 -19.52
C LEU A 282 12.13 24.17 -19.70
N VAL A 283 10.81 24.37 -19.63
CA VAL A 283 9.80 23.32 -19.85
C VAL A 283 9.98 22.67 -21.21
N LYS A 284 10.11 23.48 -22.26
CA LYS A 284 10.32 23.01 -23.63
C LYS A 284 11.61 22.21 -23.76
N HIS A 285 12.70 22.69 -23.17
CA HIS A 285 13.99 21.99 -23.18
C HIS A 285 13.91 20.61 -22.49
N PHE A 286 13.28 20.54 -21.31
CA PHE A 286 13.16 19.30 -20.55
C PHE A 286 12.32 18.22 -21.24
N PHE A 287 11.21 18.59 -21.86
CA PHE A 287 10.34 17.67 -22.58
C PHE A 287 10.94 17.25 -23.94
N ALA A 288 11.58 18.18 -24.67
CA ALA A 288 12.26 17.87 -25.92
C ALA A 288 13.40 16.85 -25.74
N ALA A 289 14.19 16.96 -24.66
CA ALA A 289 15.23 15.99 -24.33
C ALA A 289 14.71 14.54 -24.15
N ARG A 290 13.41 14.39 -23.89
CA ARG A 290 12.73 13.10 -23.69
C ARG A 290 11.78 12.76 -24.84
N LYS A 291 11.91 13.44 -25.98
CA LYS A 291 11.06 13.26 -27.17
C LYS A 291 9.58 13.46 -26.85
N TRP A 292 9.24 14.48 -26.06
CA TRP A 292 7.86 14.94 -25.87
C TRP A 292 7.75 16.37 -26.41
N ASP A 293 7.02 16.52 -27.51
CA ASP A 293 6.76 17.79 -28.17
C ASP A 293 5.51 18.47 -27.60
N LYS A 294 5.40 19.79 -27.79
CA LYS A 294 4.32 20.61 -27.23
C LYS A 294 2.92 20.10 -27.57
N ASP A 295 2.73 19.74 -28.82
CA ASP A 295 1.43 19.36 -29.39
C ASP A 295 1.28 17.84 -29.52
N ASP A 296 2.12 17.07 -28.80
CA ASP A 296 1.93 15.63 -28.71
C ASP A 296 0.68 15.34 -27.86
N PRO A 297 -0.34 14.70 -28.45
CA PRO A 297 -1.53 14.39 -27.69
C PRO A 297 -1.27 13.24 -26.71
N PHE A 298 -1.94 13.29 -25.58
CA PHE A 298 -1.75 12.32 -24.50
C PHE A 298 -3.03 12.04 -23.72
N PHE A 299 -3.02 10.93 -22.98
CA PHE A 299 -3.97 10.63 -21.92
C PHE A 299 -3.26 10.65 -20.57
N CYS A 300 -3.96 11.08 -19.53
CA CYS A 300 -3.51 10.93 -18.17
C CYS A 300 -4.29 9.80 -17.50
N VAL A 301 -3.56 8.85 -16.89
CA VAL A 301 -4.14 7.72 -16.15
C VAL A 301 -3.79 7.89 -14.69
N ALA A 302 -4.79 7.95 -13.80
CA ALA A 302 -4.57 7.95 -12.37
C ALA A 302 -4.81 6.54 -11.82
N PHE A 303 -4.03 6.13 -10.82
CA PHE A 303 -4.14 4.84 -10.15
C PHE A 303 -4.37 5.05 -8.66
N ASP A 304 -5.13 4.13 -8.07
CA ASP A 304 -5.42 4.13 -6.64
C ASP A 304 -5.70 2.70 -6.16
N LEU A 305 -5.47 2.43 -4.87
CA LEU A 305 -5.67 1.11 -4.29
C LEU A 305 -7.16 0.82 -4.09
N ASN A 306 -7.60 -0.37 -4.49
CA ASN A 306 -8.96 -0.84 -4.29
C ASN A 306 -9.13 -1.43 -2.87
N SER A 307 -8.75 -0.65 -1.84
CA SER A 307 -8.83 -0.98 -0.41
C SER A 307 -8.84 0.27 0.46
N ASP A 308 -9.03 0.07 1.77
CA ASP A 308 -8.86 1.08 2.82
C ASP A 308 -7.40 1.58 2.98
N ILE A 309 -6.42 0.87 2.41
CA ILE A 309 -5.02 1.33 2.37
C ILE A 309 -4.86 2.37 1.28
N THR A 310 -4.16 3.46 1.60
CA THR A 310 -3.79 4.52 0.67
C THR A 310 -2.35 4.37 0.19
N LEU A 311 -2.09 4.86 -1.03
CA LEU A 311 -0.72 4.99 -1.51
C LEU A 311 0.01 6.05 -0.67
N SER A 312 1.21 5.72 -0.21
CA SER A 312 2.08 6.58 0.59
C SER A 312 3.41 6.83 -0.12
N GLU A 313 4.19 7.79 0.39
CA GLU A 313 5.56 8.04 -0.08
C GLU A 313 6.46 6.80 0.03
N TYR A 314 6.11 5.79 0.85
CA TYR A 314 6.95 4.61 1.05
C TYR A 314 6.45 3.37 0.31
N ASN A 315 5.13 3.18 0.20
CA ASN A 315 4.57 1.97 -0.43
C ASN A 315 4.37 2.12 -1.96
N HIS A 316 4.33 3.35 -2.50
CA HIS A 316 4.01 3.59 -3.91
C HIS A 316 5.08 3.08 -4.89
N LEU A 317 6.34 3.00 -4.47
CA LEU A 317 7.48 2.66 -5.32
C LEU A 317 7.34 1.27 -5.94
N VAL A 318 6.77 0.32 -5.20
CA VAL A 318 6.56 -1.04 -5.67
C VAL A 318 5.55 -1.07 -6.82
N TYR A 319 4.42 -0.37 -6.64
CA TYR A 319 3.41 -0.24 -7.68
C TYR A 319 3.92 0.52 -8.91
N LEU A 320 4.75 1.56 -8.71
CA LEU A 320 5.36 2.30 -9.82
C LEU A 320 6.14 1.39 -10.76
N ASN A 321 6.92 0.44 -10.24
CA ASN A 321 7.73 -0.45 -11.07
C ASN A 321 6.85 -1.39 -11.92
N HIS A 322 5.81 -1.97 -11.33
CA HIS A 322 4.86 -2.81 -12.09
C HIS A 322 4.09 -2.02 -13.16
N LEU A 323 3.74 -0.76 -12.88
CA LEU A 323 3.03 0.08 -13.84
C LEU A 323 3.94 0.57 -14.97
N ARG A 324 5.23 0.82 -14.69
CA ARG A 324 6.23 1.11 -15.73
C ARG A 324 6.47 -0.10 -16.63
N GLU A 325 6.44 -1.31 -16.09
CA GLU A 325 6.50 -2.54 -16.89
C GLU A 325 5.28 -2.66 -17.83
N ALA A 326 4.08 -2.32 -17.35
CA ALA A 326 2.85 -2.36 -18.13
C ALA A 326 2.75 -1.25 -19.18
N LEU A 327 3.31 -0.07 -18.88
CA LEU A 327 3.28 1.12 -19.71
C LEU A 327 4.72 1.65 -19.94
N PRO A 328 5.56 0.92 -20.71
CA PRO A 328 7.00 1.20 -20.81
C PRO A 328 7.34 2.54 -21.49
N HIS A 329 6.39 3.13 -22.22
CA HIS A 329 6.55 4.42 -22.89
C HIS A 329 5.77 5.56 -22.21
N ALA A 330 5.11 5.29 -21.08
CA ALA A 330 4.44 6.32 -20.30
C ALA A 330 5.38 6.98 -19.29
N TYR A 331 5.12 8.23 -18.97
CA TYR A 331 5.74 8.89 -17.82
C TYR A 331 4.93 8.57 -16.57
N THR A 332 5.38 7.57 -15.80
CA THR A 332 4.74 7.15 -14.55
C THR A 332 5.46 7.74 -13.33
N LEU A 333 4.72 8.52 -12.56
CA LEU A 333 5.21 9.26 -11.40
C LEU A 333 4.23 9.21 -10.22
N PHE A 334 4.71 9.61 -9.04
CA PHE A 334 3.90 9.74 -7.82
C PHE A 334 3.75 11.23 -7.47
N VAL A 335 2.51 11.71 -7.46
CA VAL A 335 2.16 13.12 -7.19
C VAL A 335 0.89 13.15 -6.35
N ASP A 336 0.85 14.01 -5.33
CA ASP A 336 -0.30 14.21 -4.45
C ASP A 336 -0.90 12.89 -3.90
N ASN A 337 -0.02 12.01 -3.41
CA ASN A 337 -0.34 10.66 -2.91
C ASN A 337 -1.02 9.72 -3.91
N ARG A 338 -0.81 9.94 -5.22
CA ARG A 338 -1.37 9.10 -6.28
C ARG A 338 -0.29 8.75 -7.31
N ILE A 339 -0.39 7.56 -7.87
CA ILE A 339 0.39 7.21 -9.05
C ILE A 339 -0.35 7.70 -10.28
N VAL A 340 0.38 8.39 -11.16
CA VAL A 340 -0.14 8.94 -12.40
C VAL A 340 0.77 8.53 -13.56
N SER A 341 0.18 8.05 -14.64
CA SER A 341 0.86 7.75 -15.90
C SER A 341 0.40 8.67 -17.01
N ILE A 342 1.33 9.38 -17.64
CA ILE A 342 1.08 10.18 -18.83
C ILE A 342 1.42 9.32 -20.06
N CYS A 343 0.40 8.97 -20.82
CA CYS A 343 0.47 8.07 -21.96
C CYS A 343 0.41 8.87 -23.27
N LEU A 344 1.55 9.02 -23.96
CA LEU A 344 1.62 9.73 -25.23
C LEU A 344 0.99 8.90 -26.36
N CYS A 345 0.07 9.50 -27.13
CA CYS A 345 -0.65 8.79 -28.20
C CYS A 345 0.28 8.28 -29.31
N LYS A 346 1.41 8.95 -29.56
CA LYS A 346 2.38 8.54 -30.58
C LYS A 346 3.05 7.18 -30.30
N TYR A 347 2.92 6.65 -29.10
CA TYR A 347 3.38 5.30 -28.73
C TYR A 347 2.24 4.27 -28.73
N GLY A 348 1.21 4.48 -29.55
CA GLY A 348 0.10 3.54 -29.73
C GLY A 348 -1.07 3.71 -28.74
N MET A 349 -0.99 4.68 -27.82
CA MET A 349 -2.04 4.99 -26.84
C MET A 349 -3.15 5.84 -27.45
N VAL A 350 -3.89 5.27 -28.40
CA VAL A 350 -4.83 6.01 -29.24
C VAL A 350 -6.21 6.21 -28.59
N SER A 351 -6.59 5.35 -27.65
CA SER A 351 -7.87 5.43 -26.94
C SER A 351 -7.80 4.87 -25.52
N PRO A 352 -8.76 5.23 -24.64
CA PRO A 352 -8.93 4.61 -23.32
C PRO A 352 -8.93 3.08 -23.34
N GLU A 353 -9.56 2.47 -24.34
CA GLU A 353 -9.70 1.02 -24.46
C GLU A 353 -8.34 0.33 -24.68
N THR A 354 -7.46 0.94 -25.47
CA THR A 354 -6.08 0.44 -25.66
C THR A 354 -5.30 0.47 -24.34
N ILE A 355 -5.44 1.55 -23.57
CA ILE A 355 -4.77 1.70 -22.26
C ILE A 355 -5.26 0.63 -21.30
N VAL A 356 -6.60 0.45 -21.18
CA VAL A 356 -7.21 -0.58 -20.34
C VAL A 356 -6.66 -1.95 -20.65
N GLN A 357 -6.63 -2.34 -21.92
CA GLN A 357 -6.15 -3.66 -22.33
C GLN A 357 -4.72 -3.94 -21.85
N MET A 358 -3.86 -2.92 -21.79
CA MET A 358 -2.49 -3.05 -21.32
C MET A 358 -2.37 -3.14 -19.79
N ILE A 359 -3.19 -2.40 -19.05
CA ILE A 359 -3.05 -2.30 -17.58
C ILE A 359 -3.97 -3.25 -16.82
N LEU A 360 -5.10 -3.68 -17.39
CA LEU A 360 -6.12 -4.48 -16.71
C LEU A 360 -5.54 -5.73 -16.02
N PRO A 361 -4.61 -6.51 -16.62
CA PRO A 361 -4.01 -7.65 -15.93
C PRO A 361 -3.25 -7.23 -14.65
N LYS A 362 -2.59 -6.07 -14.65
CA LYS A 362 -1.90 -5.54 -13.46
C LYS A 362 -2.89 -4.94 -12.46
N LEU A 363 -3.99 -4.32 -12.91
CA LEU A 363 -5.03 -3.78 -12.02
C LEU A 363 -5.63 -4.88 -11.15
N THR A 364 -6.05 -5.99 -11.77
CA THR A 364 -6.60 -7.14 -11.03
C THR A 364 -5.56 -7.75 -10.10
N LYS A 365 -4.33 -7.97 -10.58
CA LYS A 365 -3.27 -8.61 -9.82
C LYS A 365 -2.78 -7.79 -8.62
N LEU A 366 -2.73 -6.46 -8.75
CA LEU A 366 -2.25 -5.54 -7.71
C LEU A 366 -3.38 -4.93 -6.88
N SER A 367 -4.62 -5.39 -7.07
CA SER A 367 -5.83 -4.79 -6.46
C SER A 367 -5.88 -3.27 -6.63
N LEU A 368 -5.52 -2.78 -7.81
CA LEU A 368 -5.60 -1.38 -8.17
C LEU A 368 -6.89 -1.11 -8.93
N CYS A 369 -7.36 0.13 -8.85
CA CYS A 369 -8.22 0.70 -9.88
C CYS A 369 -7.44 1.77 -10.64
N ALA A 370 -7.89 2.08 -11.84
CA ALA A 370 -7.40 3.20 -12.60
C ALA A 370 -8.52 4.03 -13.20
N SER A 371 -8.19 5.24 -13.61
CA SER A 371 -9.08 6.10 -14.35
C SER A 371 -8.32 6.88 -15.40
N VAL A 372 -9.00 7.33 -16.45
CA VAL A 372 -8.36 8.05 -17.56
C VAL A 372 -9.06 9.37 -17.88
N SER A 373 -8.25 10.39 -18.17
CA SER A 373 -8.69 11.70 -18.65
C SER A 373 -9.29 11.62 -20.06
N LEU A 374 -9.80 12.75 -20.55
CA LEU A 374 -9.96 12.91 -22.00
C LEU A 374 -8.59 13.01 -22.66
N LYS A 375 -8.56 12.75 -23.98
CA LYS A 375 -7.40 13.00 -24.81
C LYS A 375 -7.10 14.49 -24.80
N GLN A 376 -5.89 14.86 -24.35
CA GLN A 376 -5.42 16.23 -24.38
C GLN A 376 -4.52 16.46 -25.58
N PRO A 377 -4.49 17.67 -26.15
CA PRO A 377 -3.72 17.96 -27.36
C PRO A 377 -2.23 18.22 -27.09
N GLY A 378 -1.84 18.54 -25.86
CA GLY A 378 -0.46 18.96 -25.56
C GLY A 378 -0.22 19.24 -24.08
N TYR A 379 1.05 19.25 -23.65
CA TYR A 379 1.43 19.23 -22.23
C TYR A 379 0.96 20.44 -21.41
N GLU A 380 0.53 21.54 -22.04
CA GLU A 380 -0.09 22.69 -21.37
C GLU A 380 -1.40 22.31 -20.64
N PHE A 381 -2.05 21.23 -21.06
CA PHE A 381 -3.25 20.68 -20.43
C PHE A 381 -2.95 19.62 -19.35
N LEU A 382 -1.70 19.44 -18.94
CA LEU A 382 -1.28 18.45 -17.91
C LEU A 382 -2.11 18.53 -16.63
N SER A 383 -2.21 19.73 -16.04
CA SER A 383 -2.96 19.95 -14.80
C SER A 383 -4.45 19.60 -14.97
N ALA A 384 -5.05 19.97 -16.11
CA ALA A 384 -6.43 19.62 -16.41
C ALA A 384 -6.61 18.10 -16.62
N ALA A 385 -5.69 17.43 -17.33
CA ALA A 385 -5.73 15.99 -17.56
C ALA A 385 -5.67 15.21 -16.25
N MET A 386 -4.74 15.59 -15.36
CA MET A 386 -4.58 14.95 -14.05
C MET A 386 -5.82 15.13 -13.20
N HIS A 387 -6.38 16.33 -13.18
CA HIS A 387 -7.64 16.57 -12.47
C HIS A 387 -8.80 15.77 -13.05
N GLN A 388 -8.92 15.66 -14.38
CA GLN A 388 -9.94 14.82 -15.02
C GLN A 388 -9.80 13.35 -14.61
N ALA A 389 -8.58 12.80 -14.65
CA ALA A 389 -8.34 11.42 -14.22
C ALA A 389 -8.71 11.24 -12.74
N GLU A 390 -8.30 12.16 -11.86
CA GLU A 390 -8.67 12.12 -10.45
C GLU A 390 -10.19 12.12 -10.23
N MET A 391 -10.92 13.03 -10.89
CA MET A 391 -12.38 13.12 -10.78
C MET A 391 -13.08 11.87 -11.32
N ALA A 392 -12.55 11.28 -12.41
CA ALA A 392 -13.02 10.00 -12.92
C ALA A 392 -12.89 8.87 -11.90
N LEU A 393 -11.80 8.87 -11.12
CA LEU A 393 -11.57 7.89 -10.07
C LEU A 393 -12.52 8.10 -8.89
N GLN A 394 -12.64 9.35 -8.42
CA GLN A 394 -13.49 9.71 -7.28
C GLN A 394 -14.98 9.50 -7.55
N LEU A 395 -15.48 9.93 -8.70
CA LEU A 395 -16.90 9.81 -9.07
C LEU A 395 -17.24 8.41 -9.60
N GLY A 396 -16.32 7.78 -10.34
CA GLY A 396 -16.51 6.45 -10.89
C GLY A 396 -16.67 5.39 -9.80
N ARG A 397 -15.79 5.39 -8.78
CA ARG A 397 -15.88 4.46 -7.64
C ARG A 397 -17.20 4.53 -6.89
N LYS A 398 -17.79 5.72 -6.78
CA LYS A 398 -19.11 5.89 -6.12
C LYS A 398 -20.24 5.22 -6.90
N LYS A 399 -20.12 5.12 -8.23
CA LYS A 399 -21.15 4.52 -9.10
C LYS A 399 -21.04 3.01 -9.21
N ALA A 400 -19.82 2.48 -9.30
CA ALA A 400 -19.58 1.07 -9.54
C ALA A 400 -18.39 0.59 -8.71
N VAL A 401 -18.70 -0.04 -7.57
CA VAL A 401 -17.69 -0.52 -6.60
C VAL A 401 -16.83 -1.64 -7.20
N ASP A 402 -17.40 -2.48 -8.07
CA ASP A 402 -16.72 -3.63 -8.67
C ASP A 402 -15.92 -3.29 -9.94
N GLN A 403 -16.05 -2.08 -10.47
CA GLN A 403 -15.36 -1.66 -11.68
C GLN A 403 -13.93 -1.20 -11.36
N GLN A 404 -12.93 -1.76 -12.05
CA GLN A 404 -11.53 -1.41 -11.82
C GLN A 404 -11.01 -0.26 -12.70
N PHE A 405 -11.77 0.13 -13.73
CA PHE A 405 -11.33 1.18 -14.66
C PHE A 405 -12.46 2.15 -14.99
N PHE A 406 -12.19 3.45 -14.89
CA PHE A 406 -13.18 4.50 -15.11
C PHE A 406 -12.73 5.51 -16.17
N THR A 407 -13.64 5.98 -17.02
CA THR A 407 -13.30 7.06 -17.96
C THR A 407 -13.90 8.39 -17.49
N PHE A 408 -13.17 9.49 -17.68
CA PHE A 408 -13.74 10.82 -17.39
C PHE A 408 -14.98 11.11 -18.24
N LYS A 409 -15.07 10.53 -19.43
CA LYS A 409 -16.25 10.64 -20.29
C LYS A 409 -17.53 10.11 -19.63
N GLU A 410 -17.43 9.04 -18.84
CA GLU A 410 -18.56 8.42 -18.12
C GLU A 410 -19.05 9.24 -16.93
N VAL A 411 -18.17 10.04 -16.33
CA VAL A 411 -18.49 10.89 -15.17
C VAL A 411 -18.58 12.38 -15.51
N TYR A 412 -18.47 12.72 -16.80
CA TYR A 412 -18.38 14.10 -17.27
C TYR A 412 -19.57 14.92 -16.77
N ALA A 413 -20.78 14.35 -16.88
CA ALA A 413 -21.99 15.06 -16.51
C ALA A 413 -22.05 15.38 -15.01
N GLU A 414 -21.74 14.37 -14.19
CA GLU A 414 -21.71 14.47 -12.74
C GLU A 414 -20.66 15.47 -12.27
N TYR A 415 -19.47 15.42 -12.88
CA TYR A 415 -18.41 16.37 -12.58
C TYR A 415 -18.81 17.80 -12.90
N ILE A 416 -19.41 18.06 -14.08
CA ILE A 416 -19.89 19.41 -14.43
C ILE A 416 -20.93 19.89 -13.42
N VAL A 417 -21.90 19.06 -13.05
CA VAL A 417 -22.91 19.44 -12.06
C VAL A 417 -22.31 19.67 -10.68
N GLN A 418 -21.30 18.89 -10.28
CA GLN A 418 -20.57 19.09 -9.03
C GLN A 418 -19.83 20.44 -9.03
N VAL A 419 -19.16 20.80 -10.13
CA VAL A 419 -18.49 22.09 -10.29
C VAL A 419 -19.49 23.24 -10.23
N LEU A 420 -20.62 23.13 -10.94
CA LEU A 420 -21.69 24.12 -10.91
C LEU A 420 -22.34 24.24 -9.52
N SER A 421 -22.33 23.16 -8.74
CA SER A 421 -22.92 23.11 -7.40
C SER A 421 -21.96 23.54 -6.28
N LYS A 422 -20.73 23.97 -6.61
CA LYS A 422 -19.67 24.21 -5.61
C LYS A 422 -20.01 25.34 -4.64
N ASP A 423 -20.53 26.45 -5.16
CA ASP A 423 -20.80 27.68 -4.38
C ASP A 423 -22.31 27.91 -4.13
N GLN A 424 -23.17 27.34 -4.97
CA GLN A 424 -24.63 27.43 -4.89
C GLN A 424 -25.26 26.18 -5.51
N ASP A 425 -26.50 25.86 -5.18
CA ASP A 425 -27.20 24.72 -5.79
C ASP A 425 -27.28 24.90 -7.31
N ALA A 426 -26.77 23.95 -8.11
CA ALA A 426 -26.89 24.01 -9.58
C ALA A 426 -28.33 24.15 -10.09
N TYR A 427 -29.35 23.75 -9.31
CA TYR A 427 -30.76 24.03 -9.65
C TYR A 427 -31.05 25.54 -9.78
N SER A 428 -30.31 26.41 -9.08
CA SER A 428 -30.44 27.88 -9.21
C SER A 428 -30.04 28.40 -10.58
N LEU A 429 -29.21 27.65 -11.32
CA LEU A 429 -28.80 27.97 -12.69
C LEU A 429 -29.82 27.49 -13.74
N CYS A 430 -30.76 26.63 -13.35
CA CYS A 430 -31.80 26.18 -14.25
C CYS A 430 -32.76 27.32 -14.58
N HIS A 431 -33.33 27.28 -15.77
CA HIS A 431 -34.45 28.10 -16.18
C HIS A 431 -35.53 28.09 -15.09
N PRO A 432 -36.08 29.25 -14.66
CA PRO A 432 -37.09 29.34 -13.58
C PRO A 432 -38.29 28.39 -13.75
N ILE A 433 -38.57 28.05 -15.00
CA ILE A 433 -39.72 27.25 -15.40
C ILE A 433 -39.39 25.75 -15.31
N VAL A 434 -38.15 25.33 -15.60
CA VAL A 434 -37.68 23.98 -15.29
C VAL A 434 -37.63 23.77 -13.78
N GLN A 435 -37.24 24.78 -13.00
CA GLN A 435 -37.34 24.73 -11.54
C GLN A 435 -38.78 24.49 -11.06
N LYS A 436 -39.78 25.13 -11.71
CA LYS A 436 -41.20 24.93 -11.42
C LYS A 436 -41.67 23.49 -11.68
N ILE A 437 -41.21 22.87 -12.78
CA ILE A 437 -41.51 21.46 -13.08
C ILE A 437 -40.91 20.54 -12.02
N VAL A 438 -39.63 20.74 -11.67
CA VAL A 438 -38.93 19.88 -10.71
C VAL A 438 -39.48 20.02 -9.28
N LYS A 439 -40.02 21.19 -8.91
CA LYS A 439 -40.60 21.45 -7.58
C LYS A 439 -41.77 20.53 -7.23
N ASN A 440 -42.52 20.05 -8.23
CA ASN A 440 -43.65 19.16 -7.99
C ASN A 440 -43.22 17.73 -7.62
N GLN A 441 -41.98 17.32 -7.96
CA GLN A 441 -41.37 16.01 -7.71
C GLN A 441 -42.24 14.78 -8.06
N ASP A 442 -43.28 14.95 -8.85
CA ASP A 442 -44.12 13.85 -9.30
C ASP A 442 -43.51 13.15 -10.53
N GLN A 443 -43.84 11.86 -10.69
CA GLN A 443 -43.28 11.01 -11.75
C GLN A 443 -43.57 11.55 -13.15
N TRP A 444 -44.68 12.24 -13.35
CA TRP A 444 -45.06 12.82 -14.63
C TRP A 444 -44.20 14.03 -14.99
N SER A 445 -43.96 14.93 -14.03
CA SER A 445 -43.05 16.07 -14.17
C SER A 445 -41.63 15.63 -14.57
N LEU A 446 -41.13 14.54 -13.97
CA LEU A 446 -39.84 13.94 -14.33
C LEU A 446 -39.83 13.36 -15.75
N GLU A 447 -40.92 12.71 -16.16
CA GLU A 447 -41.06 12.16 -17.50
C GLU A 447 -41.14 13.26 -18.58
N LEU A 448 -41.76 14.40 -18.26
CA LEU A 448 -41.76 15.57 -19.15
C LEU A 448 -40.36 16.17 -19.31
N ILE A 449 -39.57 16.29 -18.23
CA ILE A 449 -38.16 16.73 -18.32
C ILE A 449 -37.34 15.75 -19.16
N HIS A 450 -37.53 14.44 -18.98
CA HIS A 450 -36.85 13.44 -19.79
C HIS A 450 -37.23 13.57 -21.29
N THR A 451 -38.52 13.78 -21.58
CA THR A 451 -39.04 13.98 -22.93
C THR A 451 -38.42 15.24 -23.56
N LEU A 452 -38.39 16.36 -22.83
CA LEU A 452 -37.79 17.61 -23.25
C LEU A 452 -36.30 17.45 -23.56
N TRP A 453 -35.55 16.79 -22.67
CA TRP A 453 -34.13 16.53 -22.86
C TRP A 453 -33.85 15.75 -24.15
N ILE A 454 -34.58 14.67 -24.41
CA ILE A 454 -34.42 13.87 -25.63
C ILE A 454 -34.81 14.66 -26.88
N TYR A 455 -35.88 15.46 -26.80
CA TYR A 455 -36.33 16.31 -27.90
C TYR A 455 -35.29 17.35 -28.31
N LEU A 456 -34.71 18.05 -27.33
CA LEU A 456 -33.66 19.04 -27.56
C LEU A 456 -32.37 18.40 -28.09
N GLN A 457 -31.95 17.24 -27.56
CA GLN A 457 -30.78 16.52 -28.06
C GLN A 457 -30.90 16.09 -29.53
N ASN A 458 -32.12 15.81 -29.99
CA ASN A 458 -32.39 15.45 -31.39
C ASN A 458 -32.65 16.68 -32.28
N GLY A 459 -32.31 17.89 -31.82
CA GLY A 459 -32.47 19.11 -32.58
C GLY A 459 -33.93 19.42 -32.91
N LYS A 460 -34.85 19.19 -31.97
CA LYS A 460 -36.30 19.39 -32.11
C LYS A 460 -36.95 18.48 -33.18
N ARG A 461 -36.32 17.36 -33.54
CA ARG A 461 -36.87 16.40 -34.54
C ARG A 461 -37.82 15.40 -33.89
N ILE A 462 -39.11 15.53 -34.18
CA ILE A 462 -40.18 14.69 -33.60
C ILE A 462 -39.96 13.20 -33.87
N SER A 463 -39.66 12.79 -35.12
CA SER A 463 -39.51 11.36 -35.46
C SER A 463 -38.40 10.71 -34.64
N GLN A 464 -37.20 11.31 -34.66
CA GLN A 464 -36.02 10.78 -33.95
C GLN A 464 -36.24 10.73 -32.43
N THR A 465 -37.02 11.68 -31.90
CA THR A 465 -37.36 11.77 -30.48
C THR A 465 -38.35 10.69 -30.07
N ALA A 466 -39.38 10.45 -30.89
CA ALA A 466 -40.38 9.42 -30.63
C ALA A 466 -39.74 8.02 -30.63
N ASP A 467 -38.86 7.77 -31.61
CA ASP A 467 -38.10 6.52 -31.72
C ASP A 467 -37.19 6.29 -30.49
N LYS A 468 -36.44 7.33 -30.08
CA LYS A 468 -35.50 7.24 -28.94
C LYS A 468 -36.21 7.10 -27.58
N LEU A 469 -37.43 7.60 -27.46
CA LEU A 469 -38.29 7.44 -26.27
C LEU A 469 -39.14 6.17 -26.31
N PHE A 470 -39.12 5.41 -27.41
CA PHE A 470 -39.99 4.25 -27.63
C PHE A 470 -41.50 4.55 -27.47
N ILE A 471 -41.93 5.74 -27.92
CA ILE A 471 -43.34 6.17 -27.88
C ILE A 471 -43.86 6.53 -29.26
N HIS A 472 -45.18 6.48 -29.44
CA HIS A 472 -45.81 6.91 -30.68
C HIS A 472 -45.68 8.44 -30.87
N ARG A 473 -45.55 8.88 -32.13
CA ARG A 473 -45.44 10.31 -32.50
C ARG A 473 -46.53 11.18 -31.87
N ASN A 474 -47.78 10.72 -31.88
CA ASN A 474 -48.90 11.47 -31.30
C ASN A 474 -48.75 11.66 -29.78
N THR A 475 -48.26 10.64 -29.08
CA THR A 475 -47.97 10.72 -27.65
C THR A 475 -46.87 11.74 -27.38
N LEU A 476 -45.82 11.75 -28.20
CA LEU A 476 -44.76 12.75 -28.10
C LEU A 476 -45.32 14.17 -28.33
N VAL A 477 -46.12 14.39 -29.37
CA VAL A 477 -46.73 15.70 -29.65
C VAL A 477 -47.57 16.17 -28.46
N ASN A 478 -48.39 15.29 -27.86
CA ASN A 478 -49.18 15.64 -26.69
C ASN A 478 -48.30 16.02 -25.48
N ARG A 479 -47.19 15.31 -25.26
CA ARG A 479 -46.22 15.65 -24.20
C ARG A 479 -45.55 16.98 -24.47
N LEU A 480 -45.13 17.25 -25.72
CA LEU A 480 -44.53 18.52 -26.11
C LEU A 480 -45.52 19.68 -25.96
N GLN A 481 -46.78 19.53 -26.37
CA GLN A 481 -47.83 20.53 -26.13
C GLN A 481 -48.07 20.78 -24.64
N SER A 482 -48.02 19.72 -23.83
CA SER A 482 -48.12 19.85 -22.38
C SER A 482 -46.92 20.62 -21.82
N ILE A 483 -45.71 20.35 -22.33
CA ILE A 483 -44.49 21.07 -21.99
C ILE A 483 -44.60 22.54 -22.41
N GLU A 484 -44.99 22.86 -23.66
CA GLU A 484 -45.20 24.24 -24.13
C GLU A 484 -46.18 25.01 -23.25
N LYS A 485 -47.29 24.36 -22.86
CA LYS A 485 -48.29 24.96 -21.98
C LYS A 485 -47.79 25.20 -20.56
N ILE A 486 -47.07 24.24 -19.98
CA ILE A 486 -46.48 24.38 -18.64
C ILE A 486 -45.38 25.42 -18.65
N LEU A 487 -44.62 25.46 -19.76
CA LEU A 487 -43.47 26.32 -19.91
C LEU A 487 -43.83 27.73 -20.40
N GLU A 488 -45.06 27.95 -20.90
CA GLU A 488 -45.49 29.21 -21.53
C GLU A 488 -44.55 29.64 -22.67
N ILE A 489 -44.07 28.65 -23.44
CA ILE A 489 -43.18 28.85 -24.59
C ILE A 489 -43.80 28.28 -25.86
N ASP A 490 -43.23 28.67 -26.99
CA ASP A 490 -43.47 28.08 -28.30
C ASP A 490 -42.12 27.63 -28.89
N PHE A 491 -41.95 26.33 -29.13
CA PHE A 491 -40.69 25.78 -29.62
C PHE A 491 -40.34 26.21 -31.06
N GLU A 492 -41.30 26.75 -31.82
CA GLU A 492 -41.08 27.29 -33.17
C GLU A 492 -40.48 28.69 -33.12
N THR A 493 -40.83 29.49 -32.10
CA THR A 493 -40.43 30.91 -31.98
C THR A 493 -39.45 31.19 -30.84
N ILE A 494 -39.16 30.20 -29.99
CA ILE A 494 -38.16 30.31 -28.91
C ILE A 494 -36.80 30.72 -29.46
N ASP A 495 -36.13 31.64 -28.75
CA ASP A 495 -34.79 32.07 -29.12
C ASP A 495 -33.73 31.03 -28.73
N ASP A 496 -32.55 31.15 -29.35
CA ASP A 496 -31.45 30.20 -29.14
C ASP A 496 -30.93 30.20 -27.70
N LYS A 497 -30.99 31.33 -26.98
CA LYS A 497 -30.47 31.44 -25.61
C LYS A 497 -31.37 30.71 -24.63
N ASP A 498 -32.69 30.85 -24.77
CA ASP A 498 -33.65 30.11 -23.96
C ASP A 498 -33.59 28.61 -24.27
N LEU A 499 -33.34 28.23 -25.53
CA LEU A 499 -33.13 26.84 -25.92
C LEU A 499 -31.87 26.24 -25.28
N ASP A 500 -30.75 26.97 -25.30
CA ASP A 500 -29.51 26.58 -24.61
C ASP A 500 -29.73 26.46 -23.10
N MET A 501 -30.45 27.41 -22.50
CA MET A 501 -30.78 27.41 -21.07
C MET A 501 -31.67 26.21 -20.71
N LEU A 502 -32.67 25.86 -21.52
CA LEU A 502 -33.50 24.66 -21.33
C LEU A 502 -32.67 23.38 -21.45
N LEU A 503 -31.76 23.29 -22.41
CA LEU A 503 -30.89 22.13 -22.60
C LEU A 503 -29.97 21.93 -21.38
N ILE A 504 -29.30 23.00 -20.92
CA ILE A 504 -28.44 22.99 -19.73
C ILE A 504 -29.27 22.63 -18.49
N SER A 505 -30.46 23.21 -18.33
CA SER A 505 -31.36 22.92 -17.21
C SER A 505 -31.74 21.44 -17.18
N CYS A 506 -32.15 20.88 -18.32
CA CYS A 506 -32.47 19.46 -18.45
C CYS A 506 -31.27 18.56 -18.12
N PHE A 507 -30.07 18.96 -18.56
CA PHE A 507 -28.82 18.28 -18.24
C PHE A 507 -28.53 18.28 -16.72
N ILE A 508 -28.66 19.42 -16.05
CA ILE A 508 -28.46 19.54 -14.59
C ILE A 508 -29.46 18.67 -13.82
N VAL A 509 -30.75 18.82 -14.12
CA VAL A 509 -31.83 18.11 -13.44
C VAL A 509 -31.68 16.61 -13.59
N LYS A 510 -31.48 16.13 -14.83
CA LYS A 510 -31.35 14.70 -15.09
C LYS A 510 -30.15 14.10 -14.35
N THR A 511 -29.02 14.78 -14.35
CA THR A 511 -27.80 14.31 -13.69
C THR A 511 -27.98 14.26 -12.17
N LYS A 512 -28.64 15.26 -11.56
CA LYS A 512 -28.94 15.23 -10.13
C LYS A 512 -29.89 14.11 -9.72
N LEU A 513 -30.90 13.81 -10.53
CA LEU A 513 -31.84 12.71 -10.27
C LEU A 513 -31.18 11.33 -10.34
N GLN A 514 -30.05 11.19 -11.06
CA GLN A 514 -29.27 9.96 -11.11
C GLN A 514 -28.30 9.81 -9.92
N LEU A 515 -28.09 10.89 -9.15
CA LEU A 515 -27.20 10.94 -7.99
C LEU A 515 -27.96 10.78 -6.65
N GLN A 516 -29.30 10.87 -6.68
CA GLN A 516 -30.21 10.59 -5.57
C GLN A 516 -30.68 9.14 -5.64
#